data_AF-A0A2G7FET2-F1
#
_entry.id   AF-A0A2G7FET2-F1
#
_cell.length_a   1.000
_cell.length_b   1.000
_cell.length_c   1.000
_cell.angle_alpha   90.00
_cell.angle_beta   90.00
_cell.angle_gamma   90.00
#
_symmetry.space_group_name_H-M   'P 1'
#
loop_
_entity.id
_entity.type
_entity.pdbx_description
1 polymer ?
#
loop_
_entity_poly.entity_id
_entity_poly.type
_entity_poly.pdbx_seq_one_letter_code
_entity_poly.pdbx_strand_id
1 'polypeptide(L)'
;MSVMELSKKETERFETLDRLCTEHGLSQRPKGLDTGDVQDGTNDEATLLKRLFKAGRLNPHRALLQLEEATRFREEQHVLPLYMTIHVDDFEDTRKFYPHWTGRRDERGLPILMVDMAHYDQAAMAQWRKTRDMSCCTDPTVTSRDGPNMA
;
A
#
# COMPACT_ATOMS: atom_id res chain seq x y z
N MET A 1 -20.65 -11.75 8.60
CA MET A 1 -19.31 -11.72 7.97
C MET A 1 -18.54 -12.91 8.50
N SER A 2 -18.22 -13.88 7.63
CA SER A 2 -17.58 -15.13 8.05
C SER A 2 -16.18 -14.84 8.60
N VAL A 3 -16.05 -14.95 9.93
CA VAL A 3 -14.76 -15.12 10.60
C VAL A 3 -14.21 -16.45 10.08
N MET A 4 -13.07 -16.40 9.42
CA MET A 4 -12.48 -17.57 8.76
C MET A 4 -12.26 -18.69 9.77
N GLU A 5 -12.84 -19.86 9.51
CA GLU A 5 -12.41 -21.09 10.16
C GLU A 5 -11.09 -21.53 9.50
N LEU A 6 -9.97 -21.16 10.11
CA LEU A 6 -8.68 -21.77 9.80
C LEU A 6 -8.68 -23.19 10.38
N SER A 7 -8.23 -24.16 9.61
CA SER A 7 -7.95 -25.49 10.14
C SER A 7 -6.84 -25.41 11.20
N LYS A 8 -6.77 -26.40 12.09
CA LYS A 8 -5.72 -26.46 13.12
C LYS A 8 -4.30 -26.31 12.54
N LYS A 9 -4.03 -26.98 11.41
CA LYS A 9 -2.75 -26.91 10.70
C LYS A 9 -2.44 -25.52 10.13
N GLU A 10 -3.45 -24.80 9.68
CA GLU A 10 -3.27 -23.43 9.16
C GLU A 10 -3.04 -22.44 10.29
N THR A 11 -3.66 -22.66 11.44
CA THR A 11 -3.46 -21.86 12.65
C THR A 11 -2.03 -22.01 13.16
N GLU A 12 -1.50 -23.24 13.25
CA GLU A 12 -0.09 -23.50 13.62
C GLU A 12 0.92 -22.83 12.67
N ARG A 13 0.62 -22.83 11.36
CA ARG A 13 1.45 -22.14 10.36
C ARG A 13 1.37 -20.62 10.50
N PHE A 14 0.22 -20.09 10.89
CA PHE A 14 0.06 -18.67 11.15
C PHE A 14 0.81 -18.23 12.42
N GLU A 15 0.73 -19.00 13.51
CA GLU A 15 1.54 -18.74 14.72
C GLU A 15 3.04 -18.78 14.42
N THR A 16 3.46 -19.64 13.48
CA THR A 16 4.85 -19.65 13.00
C THR A 16 5.19 -18.36 12.26
N LEU A 17 4.29 -17.84 11.44
CA LEU A 17 4.48 -16.56 10.75
C LEU A 17 4.59 -15.40 11.76
N ASP A 18 3.70 -15.34 12.75
CA ASP A 18 3.68 -14.28 13.75
C ASP A 18 5.00 -14.20 14.54
N ARG A 19 5.53 -15.37 14.92
CA ARG A 19 6.84 -15.49 15.54
C ARG A 19 7.96 -14.95 14.65
N LEU A 20 7.99 -15.37 13.38
CA LEU A 20 9.00 -14.91 12.43
C LEU A 20 8.91 -13.39 12.19
N CYS A 21 7.70 -12.84 12.10
CA CYS A 21 7.50 -11.39 11.99
C CYS A 21 8.03 -10.63 13.23
N THR A 22 7.87 -11.22 14.42
CA THR A 22 8.39 -10.64 15.67
C THR A 22 9.92 -10.72 15.74
N GLU A 23 10.51 -11.84 15.32
CA GLU A 23 11.96 -12.03 15.24
C GLU A 23 12.62 -11.04 14.26
N HIS A 24 11.98 -10.79 13.12
CA HIS A 24 12.44 -9.83 12.11
C HIS A 24 12.10 -8.36 12.45
N GLY A 25 11.44 -8.10 13.59
CA GLY A 25 11.07 -6.75 14.02
C GLY A 25 9.98 -6.08 13.17
N LEU A 26 9.31 -6.82 12.30
CA LEU A 26 8.30 -6.32 11.37
C LEU A 26 6.92 -6.16 12.02
N SER A 27 6.72 -6.72 13.21
CA SER A 27 5.49 -6.54 14.01
C SER A 27 5.48 -5.20 14.78
N GLN A 28 6.58 -4.45 14.76
CA GLN A 28 6.67 -3.19 15.49
C GLN A 28 5.81 -2.11 14.82
N ARG A 29 5.23 -1.25 15.66
CA ARG A 29 4.51 -0.05 15.22
C ARG A 29 5.49 0.88 14.47
N PRO A 30 5.13 1.44 13.30
CA PRO A 30 6.00 2.37 12.60
C PRO A 30 6.39 3.56 13.48
N LYS A 31 7.63 4.04 13.31
CA LYS A 31 8.14 5.22 14.01
C LYS A 31 7.39 6.47 13.53
N GLY A 32 6.76 7.21 14.44
CA GLY A 32 6.06 8.47 14.15
C GLY A 32 4.56 8.50 14.47
N LEU A 33 3.97 7.38 14.91
CA LEU A 33 2.59 7.32 15.40
C LEU A 33 2.53 7.57 16.90
N ASP A 34 1.67 8.49 17.36
CA ASP A 34 1.43 8.74 18.78
C ASP A 34 0.60 7.60 19.41
N THR A 35 0.64 7.47 20.72
CA THR A 35 -0.07 6.46 21.52
C THR A 35 -1.59 6.51 21.36
N GLY A 36 -2.15 7.66 20.94
CA GLY A 36 -3.57 7.83 20.63
C GLY A 36 -3.98 7.44 19.20
N ASP A 37 -3.01 7.22 18.30
CA ASP A 37 -3.33 6.90 16.91
C ASP A 37 -3.82 5.45 16.79
N VAL A 38 -4.79 5.23 15.89
CA VAL A 38 -5.34 3.91 15.60
C VAL A 38 -4.23 2.96 15.16
N GLN A 39 -4.37 1.68 15.50
CA GLN A 39 -3.44 0.63 15.07
C GLN A 39 -3.25 0.69 13.54
N ASP A 40 -2.00 0.72 13.10
CA ASP A 40 -1.68 0.79 11.68
C ASP A 40 -2.27 -0.41 10.93
N GLY A 41 -3.10 -0.14 9.92
CA GLY A 41 -3.72 -1.16 9.07
C GLY A 41 -2.70 -1.96 8.25
N THR A 42 -1.43 -1.56 8.29
CA THR A 42 -0.31 -2.22 7.63
C THR A 42 0.18 -3.46 8.38
N ASN A 43 0.28 -3.38 9.70
CA ASN A 43 0.80 -4.46 10.56
C ASN A 43 -0.30 -5.13 11.39
N ASP A 44 -1.57 -4.82 11.12
CA ASP A 44 -2.72 -5.47 11.75
C ASP A 44 -2.78 -6.98 11.46
N GLU A 45 -3.27 -7.75 12.43
CA GLU A 45 -3.42 -9.20 12.37
C GLU A 45 -4.26 -9.58 11.14
N ALA A 46 -5.31 -8.80 10.83
CA ALA A 46 -6.14 -9.03 9.66
C ALA A 46 -5.36 -8.83 8.35
N THR A 47 -4.38 -7.92 8.29
CA THR A 47 -3.54 -7.72 7.10
C THR A 47 -2.53 -8.86 6.96
N LEU A 48 -1.88 -9.27 8.04
CA LEU A 48 -0.96 -10.41 8.08
C LEU A 48 -1.68 -11.71 7.66
N LEU A 49 -2.84 -11.98 8.26
CA LEU A 49 -3.68 -13.15 7.97
C LEU A 49 -4.30 -13.12 6.57
N LYS A 50 -5.02 -12.05 6.22
CA LYS A 50 -5.91 -12.08 5.05
C LYS A 50 -5.22 -11.70 3.75
N ARG A 51 -4.17 -10.87 3.80
CA ARG A 51 -3.50 -10.39 2.58
C ARG A 51 -2.23 -11.17 2.29
N LEU A 52 -1.31 -11.22 3.25
CA LEU A 52 0.03 -11.79 3.02
C LEU A 52 0.00 -13.32 3.10
N PHE A 53 -0.52 -13.88 4.18
CA PHE A 53 -0.54 -15.33 4.37
C PHE A 53 -1.39 -16.05 3.33
N LYS A 54 -2.54 -15.48 2.93
CA LYS A 54 -3.36 -16.02 1.85
C LYS A 54 -2.71 -15.88 0.47
N ALA A 55 -2.11 -14.74 0.16
CA ALA A 55 -1.41 -14.55 -1.12
C ALA A 55 -0.22 -15.53 -1.25
N GLY A 56 0.50 -15.76 -0.15
CA GLY A 56 1.58 -16.74 -0.04
C GLY A 56 1.13 -18.21 -0.07
N ARG A 57 -0.15 -18.50 -0.32
CA ARG A 57 -0.75 -19.85 -0.29
C ARG A 57 -0.52 -20.57 1.04
N LEU A 58 -0.68 -19.86 2.16
CA LEU A 58 -0.55 -20.39 3.52
C LEU A 58 0.85 -20.93 3.84
N ASN A 59 1.87 -20.33 3.22
CA ASN A 59 3.28 -20.59 3.51
C ASN A 59 3.86 -19.42 4.32
N PRO A 60 4.33 -19.65 5.56
CA PRO A 60 4.81 -18.58 6.44
C PRO A 60 6.06 -17.88 5.89
N HIS A 61 7.00 -18.60 5.26
CA HIS A 61 8.24 -17.99 4.77
C HIS A 61 8.00 -17.09 3.56
N ARG A 62 7.08 -17.49 2.67
CA ARG A 62 6.68 -16.65 1.54
C ARG A 62 5.96 -15.38 1.99
N ALA A 63 5.10 -15.50 2.99
CA ALA A 63 4.40 -14.35 3.55
C ALA A 63 5.37 -13.35 4.20
N LEU A 64 6.40 -13.85 4.88
CA LEU A 64 7.47 -13.02 5.44
C LEU A 64 8.25 -12.27 4.36
N LEU A 65 8.71 -12.95 3.31
CA LEU A 65 9.41 -12.30 2.20
C LEU A 65 8.55 -11.20 1.55
N GLN A 66 7.26 -11.47 1.35
CA GLN A 66 6.34 -10.47 0.81
C GLN A 66 6.18 -9.25 1.73
N LEU A 67 6.19 -9.46 3.05
CA LEU A 67 6.13 -8.37 4.03
C LEU A 67 7.41 -7.55 4.03
N GLU A 68 8.58 -8.19 3.97
CA GLU A 68 9.88 -7.53 3.90
C GLU A 68 10.01 -6.67 2.65
N GLU A 69 9.68 -7.24 1.49
CA GLU A 69 9.69 -6.52 0.21
C GLU A 69 8.72 -5.33 0.22
N ALA A 70 7.51 -5.51 0.75
CA ALA A 70 6.53 -4.44 0.86
C ALA A 70 6.98 -3.33 1.82
N THR A 71 7.62 -3.68 2.94
CA THR A 71 8.14 -2.72 3.92
C THR A 71 9.29 -1.92 3.32
N ARG A 72 10.26 -2.60 2.71
CA ARG A 72 11.37 -1.96 2.01
C ARG A 72 10.88 -1.00 0.92
N PHE A 73 9.92 -1.44 0.10
CA PHE A 73 9.35 -0.58 -0.95
C PHE A 73 8.69 0.69 -0.37
N ARG A 74 7.96 0.57 0.74
CA ARG A 74 7.31 1.73 1.38
C ARG A 74 8.32 2.71 1.94
N GLU A 75 9.40 2.21 2.52
CA GLU A 75 10.50 3.03 3.05
C GLU A 75 11.26 3.72 1.90
N GLU A 76 11.65 2.98 0.87
CA GLU A 76 12.36 3.50 -0.31
C GLU A 76 11.54 4.59 -1.03
N GLN A 77 10.25 4.35 -1.25
CA GLN A 77 9.37 5.30 -1.94
C GLN A 77 8.76 6.35 -1.01
N HIS A 78 9.10 6.36 0.28
CA HIS A 78 8.59 7.31 1.27
C HIS A 78 7.04 7.45 1.22
N VAL A 79 6.35 6.31 1.11
CA VAL A 79 4.90 6.26 0.82
C VAL A 79 4.07 6.94 1.91
N LEU A 80 4.46 6.81 3.18
CA LEU A 80 3.74 7.44 4.29
C LEU A 80 3.87 8.98 4.26
N PRO A 81 5.09 9.56 4.17
CA PRO A 81 5.25 11.00 3.94
C PRO A 81 4.48 11.52 2.73
N LEU A 82 4.43 10.77 1.62
CA LEU A 82 3.75 11.19 0.39
C LEU A 82 2.28 11.57 0.62
N TYR A 83 1.56 10.83 1.46
CA TYR A 83 0.16 11.15 1.77
C TYR A 83 0.00 12.45 2.57
N MET A 84 1.02 12.87 3.31
CA MET A 84 1.01 14.11 4.09
C MET A 84 1.51 15.31 3.28
N THR A 85 2.34 15.09 2.26
CA THR A 85 2.99 16.15 1.49
C THR A 85 2.32 16.44 0.15
N ILE A 86 1.43 15.57 -0.34
CA ILE A 86 0.77 15.77 -1.63
C ILE A 86 -0.16 16.99 -1.61
N HIS A 87 0.03 17.88 -2.58
CA HIS A 87 -0.86 19.03 -2.77
C HIS A 87 -2.19 18.60 -3.39
N VAL A 88 -3.29 19.23 -2.96
CA VAL A 88 -4.64 18.86 -3.41
C VAL A 88 -4.84 19.13 -4.90
N ASP A 89 -4.31 20.23 -5.42
CA ASP A 89 -4.46 20.56 -6.85
C ASP A 89 -3.76 19.54 -7.75
N ASP A 90 -2.56 19.10 -7.37
CA ASP A 90 -1.80 18.08 -8.10
C ASP A 90 -2.52 16.72 -8.02
N PHE A 91 -3.12 16.42 -6.86
CA PHE A 91 -3.94 15.23 -6.69
C PHE A 91 -5.16 15.25 -7.61
N GLU A 92 -5.90 16.36 -7.72
CA GLU A 92 -7.07 16.45 -8.61
C GLU A 92 -6.68 16.39 -10.10
N ASP A 93 -5.51 16.91 -10.48
CA ASP A 93 -5.01 16.77 -11.85
C ASP A 93 -4.58 15.35 -12.18
N THR A 94 -3.93 14.66 -11.25
CA THR A 94 -3.55 13.25 -11.42
C THR A 94 -4.73 12.29 -11.37
N ARG A 95 -5.82 12.67 -10.70
CA ARG A 95 -7.04 11.87 -10.57
C ARG A 95 -7.65 11.45 -11.90
N LYS A 96 -7.48 12.27 -12.95
CA LYS A 96 -7.94 11.99 -14.32
C LYS A 96 -7.30 10.72 -14.91
N PHE A 97 -6.13 10.35 -14.41
CA PHE A 97 -5.37 9.15 -14.79
C PHE A 97 -5.40 8.07 -13.70
N TYR A 98 -6.27 8.18 -12.69
CA TYR A 98 -6.34 7.20 -11.62
C TYR A 98 -7.55 6.27 -11.80
N PRO A 99 -7.41 4.97 -11.51
CA PRO A 99 -8.55 4.06 -11.49
C PRO A 99 -9.70 4.60 -10.63
N HIS A 100 -10.89 4.69 -11.21
CA HIS A 100 -12.07 5.17 -10.51
C HIS A 100 -12.85 4.00 -9.90
N TRP A 101 -13.28 4.18 -8.65
CA TRP A 101 -14.22 3.26 -8.04
C TRP A 101 -15.64 3.52 -8.54
N THR A 102 -16.26 2.49 -9.10
CA THR A 102 -17.61 2.57 -9.68
C THR A 102 -18.74 2.61 -8.64
N GLY A 103 -18.42 2.48 -7.35
CA GLY A 103 -19.41 2.30 -6.27
C GLY A 103 -20.09 0.92 -6.27
N ARG A 104 -19.82 0.08 -7.27
CA ARG A 104 -20.44 -1.25 -7.44
C ARG A 104 -19.48 -2.37 -7.07
N ARG A 105 -20.05 -3.56 -6.87
CA ARG A 105 -19.34 -4.80 -6.57
C ARG A 105 -19.75 -5.89 -7.55
N ASP A 106 -18.87 -6.86 -7.78
CA ASP A 106 -19.18 -8.07 -8.55
C ASP A 106 -20.12 -9.01 -7.74
N GLU A 107 -20.56 -10.10 -8.36
CA GLU A 107 -21.40 -11.12 -7.70
C GLU A 107 -20.71 -11.78 -6.49
N ARG A 108 -19.38 -11.69 -6.40
CA ARG A 108 -18.54 -12.21 -5.32
C ARG A 108 -18.32 -11.16 -4.20
N GLY A 109 -18.85 -9.95 -4.36
CA GLY A 109 -18.71 -8.84 -3.43
C GLY A 109 -17.40 -8.05 -3.52
N LEU A 110 -16.58 -8.26 -4.55
CA LEU A 110 -15.35 -7.52 -4.82
C LEU A 110 -15.64 -6.17 -5.48
N PRO A 111 -14.94 -5.08 -5.10
CA PRO A 111 -15.17 -3.77 -5.70
C PRO A 111 -14.73 -3.73 -7.16
N ILE A 112 -15.55 -3.10 -8.00
CA ILE A 112 -15.24 -2.91 -9.43
C ILE A 112 -14.57 -1.54 -9.61
N LEU A 113 -13.33 -1.56 -10.10
CA LEU A 113 -12.55 -0.38 -10.48
C LEU A 113 -12.58 -0.24 -12.01
N MET A 114 -12.71 0.99 -12.50
CA MET A 114 -12.71 1.33 -13.92
C MET A 114 -11.51 2.24 -14.23
N VAL A 115 -10.79 1.92 -15.29
CA VAL A 115 -9.74 2.78 -15.86
C VAL A 115 -10.12 3.06 -17.30
N ASP A 116 -10.24 4.33 -17.65
CA ASP A 116 -10.48 4.72 -19.03
C ASP A 116 -9.13 4.83 -19.77
N MET A 117 -8.75 3.75 -20.45
CA MET A 117 -7.49 3.69 -21.20
C MET A 117 -7.47 4.60 -22.43
N ALA A 118 -8.64 5.05 -22.94
CA ALA A 118 -8.68 5.92 -24.12
C ALA A 118 -8.10 7.31 -23.83
N HIS A 119 -8.15 7.75 -22.57
CA HIS A 119 -7.61 9.03 -22.13
C HIS A 119 -6.11 8.96 -21.77
N TYR A 120 -5.46 7.80 -21.89
CA TYR A 120 -4.01 7.64 -21.76
C TYR A 120 -3.33 7.85 -23.11
N ASP A 121 -3.56 9.02 -23.72
CA ASP A 121 -2.84 9.39 -24.92
C ASP A 121 -1.43 9.95 -24.57
N GLN A 122 -0.53 9.97 -25.56
CA GLN A 122 0.83 10.45 -25.36
C GLN A 122 0.88 11.96 -25.03
N ALA A 123 -0.11 12.73 -25.45
CA ALA A 123 -0.18 14.18 -25.24
C ALA A 123 -0.59 14.53 -23.80
N ALA A 124 -1.60 13.86 -23.27
CA ALA A 124 -2.10 13.89 -21.92
C ALA A 124 -1.03 13.37 -20.95
N MET A 125 -0.33 12.28 -21.29
CA MET A 125 0.82 11.82 -20.52
C MET A 125 1.98 12.83 -20.53
N ALA A 126 2.23 13.51 -21.67
CA ALA A 126 3.25 14.56 -21.74
C ALA A 126 2.86 15.81 -20.95
N GLN A 127 1.58 16.17 -20.92
CA GLN A 127 1.05 17.26 -20.11
C GLN A 127 1.17 16.94 -18.62
N TRP A 128 0.73 15.74 -18.20
CA TRP A 128 0.86 15.26 -16.83
C TRP A 128 2.33 15.24 -16.36
N ARG A 129 3.26 14.79 -17.21
CA ARG A 129 4.70 14.81 -16.89
C ARG A 129 5.24 16.20 -16.60
N LYS A 130 4.67 17.26 -17.19
CA LYS A 130 5.05 18.65 -16.90
C LYS A 130 4.54 19.13 -15.54
N THR A 131 3.35 18.67 -15.14
CA THR A 131 2.80 18.94 -13.80
C THR A 131 3.51 18.12 -12.70
N ARG A 132 4.29 17.09 -13.08
CA ARG A 132 5.00 16.21 -12.14
C ARG A 132 6.18 16.88 -11.42
N ASP A 133 6.73 17.97 -11.97
CA ASP A 133 7.69 18.81 -11.24
C ASP A 133 6.92 19.63 -10.20
N MET A 134 6.72 19.02 -9.02
CA MET A 134 6.11 19.63 -7.85
C MET A 134 7.02 20.76 -7.34
N SER A 135 6.98 21.93 -8.00
CA SER A 135 7.79 23.09 -7.62
C SER A 135 7.45 23.66 -6.24
N CYS A 136 6.31 23.25 -5.65
CA CYS A 136 5.86 23.68 -4.33
C CYS A 136 6.44 22.85 -3.16
N CYS A 137 7.07 21.70 -3.42
CA CYS A 137 7.64 20.85 -2.38
C CYS A 137 9.12 21.19 -2.15
N THR A 138 9.41 22.35 -1.57
CA THR A 138 10.74 22.65 -1.00
C THR A 138 10.73 22.39 0.50
N ASP A 139 10.59 21.11 0.88
CA ASP A 139 11.03 20.70 2.22
C ASP A 139 12.56 20.60 2.21
N PRO A 140 13.29 21.38 3.04
CA PRO A 140 14.75 21.40 3.01
C PRO A 140 15.40 20.07 3.43
N THR A 141 14.60 19.11 3.91
CA THR A 141 15.07 17.80 4.38
C THR A 141 14.83 16.67 3.37
N VAL A 142 13.97 16.88 2.37
CA VAL A 142 13.66 15.87 1.33
C VAL A 142 14.18 16.38 -0.01
N THR A 143 15.42 16.04 -0.34
CA THR A 143 15.89 16.17 -1.71
C THR A 143 15.20 15.13 -2.58
N SER A 144 14.02 15.44 -3.09
CA SER A 144 13.38 14.68 -4.17
C SER A 144 14.22 14.85 -5.43
N ARG A 145 15.24 14.00 -5.60
CA ARG A 145 15.94 13.88 -6.89
C ARG A 145 15.24 12.92 -7.83
N ASP A 146 14.40 12.05 -7.29
CA ASP A 146 13.55 11.16 -8.05
C ASP A 146 12.15 11.29 -7.46
N GLY A 147 11.25 11.93 -8.20
CA GLY A 147 9.82 11.90 -7.86
C GLY A 147 9.34 10.45 -7.74
N PRO A 148 8.28 10.17 -6.96
CA PRO A 148 7.85 8.81 -6.66
C PRO A 148 7.74 8.00 -7.96
N ASN A 149 8.47 6.90 -8.03
CA ASN A 149 8.50 6.04 -9.21
C ASN A 149 7.19 5.25 -9.26
N MET A 150 6.18 5.82 -9.91
CA MET A 150 4.87 5.19 -10.12
C MET A 150 4.85 4.32 -11.39
N ALA A 151 6.02 3.84 -11.85
CA ALA A 151 6.16 2.91 -12.97
C ALA A 151 6.22 1.45 -12.50
#